data_AF-A0A6J8DRR3-F1
#
_entry.id   AF-A0A6J8DRR3-F1
#
_cell.length_a   1.000
_cell.length_b   1.000
_cell.length_c   1.000
_cell.angle_alpha   90.00
_cell.angle_beta   90.00
_cell.angle_gamma   90.00
#
_symmetry.space_group_name_H-M   'P 1'
#
loop_
_entity.id
_entity.type
_entity.pdbx_description
1 polymer ?
#
loop_
_entity_poly.entity_id
_entity_poly.type
_entity_poly.pdbx_seq_one_letter_code
_entity_poly.pdbx_strand_id
1 'polypeptide(L)'
;MFVSDYSKVTESIDLHENSNTSAFVSQRSENKRRYSSKTFPSDEIVDDKKRIYWSKAWEDGLSIPYDGVPFIIVGHEDFECHHGQNHKGKNGLPVNSNLSQNEDHSYGSRKRKRMIQNTKKMDCPAFIKVKVVVKFPQFKVEGMVSEWQRREMVKKIKHRENLEKEGRFYIFFPSDDQHENHLTGEATR
;
A
#
# COMPACT_ATOMS: atom_id res chain seq x y z
N MET A 1 8.67 4.88 6.94
CA MET A 1 9.91 5.37 6.27
C MET A 1 9.54 6.05 4.94
N PHE A 2 10.48 6.71 4.24
CA PHE A 2 10.22 7.19 2.88
C PHE A 2 11.41 7.00 1.92
N VAL A 3 11.12 6.89 0.63
CA VAL A 3 12.11 6.80 -0.46
C VAL A 3 11.72 7.71 -1.62
N SER A 4 12.67 8.11 -2.45
CA SER A 4 12.45 9.00 -3.60
C SER A 4 12.17 8.28 -4.92
N ASP A 5 12.46 6.99 -5.00
CA ASP A 5 12.32 6.20 -6.22
C ASP A 5 11.49 4.93 -5.96
N TYR A 6 10.72 4.51 -6.97
CA TYR A 6 9.84 3.35 -6.83
C TYR A 6 10.64 2.03 -6.75
N SER A 7 11.80 1.93 -7.37
CA SER A 7 12.65 0.73 -7.29
C SER A 7 13.09 0.48 -5.84
N LYS A 8 13.33 1.55 -5.09
CA LYS A 8 13.62 1.46 -3.65
C LYS A 8 12.41 1.02 -2.82
N VAL A 9 11.19 1.27 -3.31
CA VAL A 9 9.97 0.75 -2.67
C VAL A 9 9.95 -0.77 -2.78
N THR A 10 10.18 -1.31 -3.98
CA THR A 10 10.24 -2.76 -4.19
C THR A 10 11.37 -3.40 -3.40
N GLU A 11 12.57 -2.81 -3.41
CA GLU A 11 13.70 -3.28 -2.59
C GLU A 11 13.36 -3.30 -1.09
N SER A 12 12.69 -2.25 -0.59
CA SER A 12 12.29 -2.19 0.83
C SER A 12 11.26 -3.26 1.18
N ILE A 13 10.33 -3.54 0.26
CA ILE A 13 9.35 -4.62 0.43
C ILE A 13 10.07 -5.96 0.43
N ASP A 14 10.92 -6.24 -0.55
CA ASP A 14 11.67 -7.50 -0.65
C ASP A 14 12.54 -7.76 0.59
N LEU A 15 13.19 -6.72 1.13
CA LEU A 15 13.94 -6.81 2.38
C LEU A 15 13.06 -7.18 3.58
N HIS A 16 11.86 -6.59 3.67
CA HIS A 16 10.90 -6.90 4.72
C HIS A 16 10.33 -8.32 4.57
N GLU A 17 10.06 -8.77 3.34
CA GLU A 17 9.61 -10.15 3.08
C GLU A 17 10.67 -11.18 3.49
N ASN A 18 11.94 -10.87 3.20
CA ASN A 18 13.07 -11.73 3.58
C ASN A 18 13.32 -11.77 5.09
N SER A 19 13.01 -10.69 5.83
CA SER A 19 13.14 -10.69 7.29
C SER A 19 11.97 -11.37 8.00
N ASN A 20 10.74 -11.17 7.53
CA ASN A 20 9.52 -11.55 8.26
C ASN A 20 8.82 -12.81 7.71
N THR A 21 9.45 -13.51 6.76
CA THR A 21 8.95 -14.73 6.08
C THR A 21 7.54 -14.61 5.48
N SER A 22 7.03 -13.39 5.36
CA SER A 22 5.70 -13.06 4.87
C SER A 22 5.81 -12.40 3.52
N ALA A 23 5.19 -13.01 2.51
CA ALA A 23 5.10 -12.43 1.17
C ALA A 23 3.87 -11.54 1.05
N PHE A 24 3.97 -10.48 0.25
CA PHE A 24 2.92 -9.50 0.00
C PHE A 24 2.61 -9.40 -1.51
N VAL A 25 1.36 -9.08 -1.82
CA VAL A 25 0.83 -9.03 -3.18
C VAL A 25 0.14 -7.69 -3.38
N SER A 26 0.51 -6.96 -4.43
CA SER A 26 -0.12 -5.67 -4.77
C SER A 26 -1.62 -5.85 -5.03
N GLN A 27 -2.44 -5.11 -4.28
CA GLN A 27 -3.87 -5.04 -4.50
C GLN A 27 -4.15 -4.02 -5.61
N ARG A 28 -4.62 -4.52 -6.75
CA ARG A 28 -4.99 -3.68 -7.90
C ARG A 28 -6.32 -3.00 -7.57
N SER A 29 -6.29 -1.72 -7.24
CA SER A 29 -7.55 -0.98 -7.03
C SER A 29 -8.35 -0.94 -8.31
N GLU A 30 -9.61 -1.41 -8.27
CA GLU A 30 -10.53 -1.39 -9.42
C GLU A 30 -10.83 0.03 -9.92
N ASN A 31 -10.68 1.03 -9.05
CA ASN A 31 -10.79 2.43 -9.44
C ASN A 31 -9.60 2.84 -10.30
N LYS A 32 -9.87 3.21 -11.57
CA LYS A 32 -8.92 3.83 -12.50
C LYS A 32 -8.29 5.06 -11.83
N ARG A 33 -7.09 4.89 -11.26
CA ARG A 33 -6.30 5.98 -10.69
C ARG A 33 -5.95 6.95 -11.83
N ARG A 34 -6.08 8.26 -11.59
CA ARG A 34 -5.62 9.28 -12.56
C ARG A 34 -4.09 9.26 -12.75
N TYR A 35 -3.36 8.69 -11.79
CA TYR A 35 -1.90 8.59 -11.81
C TYR A 35 -1.45 7.18 -11.45
N SER A 36 -0.38 6.73 -12.10
CA SER A 36 0.33 5.51 -11.71
C SER A 36 0.84 5.67 -10.27
N SER A 37 0.71 4.63 -9.43
CA SER A 37 1.34 4.63 -8.11
C SER A 37 2.86 4.58 -8.17
N LYS A 38 3.44 4.40 -9.37
CA LYS A 38 4.87 4.18 -9.57
C LYS A 38 5.63 5.41 -10.03
N THR A 39 4.93 6.48 -10.42
CA THR A 39 5.55 7.70 -10.94
C THR A 39 4.94 8.94 -10.31
N PHE A 40 5.74 10.00 -10.22
CA PHE A 40 5.23 11.30 -9.81
C PHE A 40 4.58 11.99 -11.02
N PRO A 41 3.51 12.79 -10.81
CA PRO A 41 2.95 13.62 -11.87
C PRO A 41 4.04 14.54 -12.42
N SER A 42 4.08 14.73 -13.75
CA SER A 42 4.93 15.73 -14.39
C SER A 42 4.59 17.15 -13.92
N ASP A 43 5.46 18.10 -14.26
CA ASP A 43 5.45 19.49 -13.77
C ASP A 43 4.13 20.24 -13.99
N GLU A 44 3.24 19.76 -14.86
CA GLU A 44 2.07 20.52 -15.30
C GLU A 44 0.81 20.40 -14.43
N ILE A 45 0.71 19.45 -13.49
CA ILE A 45 -0.61 19.20 -12.84
C ILE A 45 -0.52 19.08 -11.32
N VAL A 46 -0.55 20.22 -10.62
CA VAL A 46 -1.23 20.26 -9.31
C VAL A 46 -2.70 20.48 -9.63
N ASP A 47 -3.50 19.41 -9.65
CA ASP A 47 -4.95 19.54 -9.79
C ASP A 47 -5.46 20.48 -8.68
N ASP A 48 -6.04 21.62 -9.07
CA ASP A 48 -6.55 22.65 -8.14
C ASP A 48 -7.51 22.10 -7.09
N LYS A 49 -8.12 20.93 -7.35
CA LYS A 49 -9.03 20.24 -6.43
C LYS A 49 -8.28 19.46 -5.34
N LYS A 50 -6.98 19.21 -5.48
CA LYS A 50 -6.20 18.49 -4.48
C LYS A 50 -6.04 19.34 -3.22
N ARG A 51 -6.22 18.69 -2.07
CA ARG A 51 -5.96 19.27 -0.76
C ARG A 51 -4.46 19.24 -0.49
N ILE A 52 -3.94 20.38 -0.05
CA ILE A 52 -2.56 20.53 0.41
C ILE A 52 -2.54 20.29 1.93
N TYR A 53 -1.60 19.47 2.36
CA TYR A 53 -1.39 19.06 3.74
C TYR A 53 -0.05 19.56 4.24
N TRP A 54 0.05 19.68 5.57
CA TRP A 54 1.29 19.97 6.29
C TRP A 54 1.71 18.78 7.16
N SER A 55 0.72 17.99 7.57
CA SER A 55 0.85 16.67 8.16
C SER A 55 -0.44 15.91 7.83
N LYS A 56 -0.39 14.58 7.93
CA LYS A 56 -1.59 13.74 7.80
C LYS A 56 -1.43 12.51 8.68
N ALA A 57 -2.34 12.33 9.63
CA ALA A 57 -2.53 11.07 10.34
C ALA A 57 -3.76 10.34 9.78
N TRP A 58 -3.71 9.02 9.74
CA TRP A 58 -4.83 8.14 9.38
C TRP A 58 -5.31 7.37 10.61
N GLU A 59 -6.51 6.81 10.53
CA GLU A 59 -7.15 6.09 11.65
C GLU A 59 -6.39 4.82 12.05
N ASP A 60 -5.66 4.23 11.10
CA ASP A 60 -4.80 3.05 11.29
C ASP A 60 -3.44 3.40 11.94
N GLY A 61 -3.30 4.57 12.56
CA GLY A 61 -2.09 5.01 13.25
C GLY A 61 -0.96 5.47 12.32
N LEU A 62 -1.10 5.29 11.01
CA LEU A 62 -0.11 5.77 10.05
C LEU A 62 -0.10 7.29 10.03
N SER A 63 1.08 7.88 9.82
CA SER A 63 1.18 9.33 9.67
C SER A 63 2.34 9.79 8.82
N ILE A 64 2.13 10.91 8.14
CA ILE A 64 3.18 11.79 7.60
C ILE A 64 3.34 12.93 8.61
N PRO A 65 4.47 12.99 9.34
CA PRO A 65 4.69 14.00 10.35
C PRO A 65 4.87 15.39 9.72
N TYR A 66 4.69 16.42 10.54
CA TYR A 66 4.96 17.80 10.14
C TYR A 66 6.47 18.03 10.03
N ASP A 67 6.96 18.40 8.85
CA ASP A 67 8.36 18.79 8.60
C ASP A 67 8.47 20.21 8.04
N GLY A 68 7.40 20.99 8.15
CA GLY A 68 7.34 22.36 7.63
C GLY A 68 7.29 22.45 6.11
N VAL A 69 7.13 21.33 5.38
CA VAL A 69 7.01 21.35 3.91
C VAL A 69 5.59 20.94 3.50
N PRO A 70 4.83 21.80 2.79
CA PRO A 70 3.50 21.45 2.33
C PRO A 70 3.57 20.37 1.24
N PHE A 71 2.56 19.52 1.19
CA PHE A 71 2.51 18.40 0.25
C PHE A 71 1.10 18.03 -0.20
N ILE A 72 1.00 17.31 -1.32
CA ILE A 72 -0.22 16.66 -1.79
C ILE A 72 -0.05 15.14 -1.80
N ILE A 73 -1.15 14.42 -1.62
CA ILE A 73 -1.21 12.96 -1.82
C ILE A 73 -1.74 12.71 -3.23
N VAL A 74 -0.90 12.15 -4.08
CA VAL A 74 -1.21 11.92 -5.49
C VAL A 74 -1.77 10.51 -5.72
N GLY A 75 -1.32 9.54 -4.92
CA GLY A 75 -1.74 8.16 -4.99
C GLY A 75 -1.40 7.36 -3.74
N HIS A 76 -1.80 6.09 -3.76
CA HIS A 76 -1.39 5.09 -2.79
C HIS A 76 -1.33 3.74 -3.48
N GLU A 77 -0.62 2.79 -2.88
CA GLU A 77 -0.63 1.38 -3.26
C GLU A 77 -0.58 0.55 -1.99
N ASP A 78 -1.43 -0.45 -1.90
CA ASP A 78 -1.51 -1.31 -0.73
C ASP A 78 -1.11 -2.73 -1.19
N PHE A 79 -0.22 -3.36 -0.45
CA PHE A 79 0.22 -4.74 -0.68
C PHE A 79 -0.33 -5.59 0.45
N GLU A 80 -1.18 -6.54 0.11
CA GLU A 80 -1.82 -7.44 1.06
C GLU A 80 -0.91 -8.64 1.32
N CYS A 81 -0.87 -9.14 2.56
CA CYS A 81 -0.26 -10.43 2.84
C CYS A 81 -0.80 -11.53 1.92
N HIS A 82 0.06 -12.44 1.51
CA HIS A 82 -0.32 -13.56 0.67
C HIS A 82 -1.35 -14.48 1.34
N HIS A 83 -1.32 -14.56 2.67
CA HIS A 83 -2.29 -15.23 3.53
C HIS A 83 -3.51 -14.35 3.86
N GLY A 84 -3.67 -13.19 3.20
CA GLY A 84 -4.80 -12.27 3.41
C GLY A 84 -6.16 -12.82 2.99
N GLN A 85 -7.11 -11.93 2.76
CA GLN A 85 -8.48 -12.31 2.45
C GLN A 85 -8.60 -12.97 1.06
N ASN A 86 -9.51 -13.92 0.94
CA ASN A 86 -9.86 -14.50 -0.36
C ASN A 86 -10.86 -13.61 -1.11
N HIS A 87 -10.35 -12.66 -1.89
CA HIS A 87 -11.16 -11.73 -2.68
C HIS A 87 -11.96 -12.39 -3.83
N LYS A 88 -11.67 -13.65 -4.20
CA LYS A 88 -12.39 -14.37 -5.27
C LYS A 88 -13.76 -14.94 -4.86
N GLY A 89 -14.29 -14.53 -3.70
CA GLY A 89 -15.46 -15.16 -3.06
C GLY A 89 -16.83 -14.54 -3.33
N LYS A 90 -16.96 -13.42 -4.06
CA LYS A 90 -18.30 -12.82 -4.26
C LYS A 90 -19.05 -13.29 -5.51
N ASN A 91 -18.39 -13.79 -6.56
CA ASN A 91 -19.06 -14.30 -7.77
C ASN A 91 -18.21 -15.34 -8.53
N GLY A 92 -18.22 -16.61 -8.10
CA GLY A 92 -17.90 -17.72 -9.01
C GLY A 92 -16.81 -18.68 -8.55
N LEU A 93 -17.10 -19.45 -7.50
CA LEU A 93 -17.18 -20.93 -7.54
C LEU A 93 -17.25 -21.44 -6.09
N PRO A 94 -18.16 -22.38 -5.79
CA PRO A 94 -18.48 -22.76 -4.42
C PRO A 94 -17.35 -23.54 -3.77
N VAL A 95 -17.33 -23.42 -2.45
CA VAL A 95 -16.62 -24.22 -1.44
C VAL A 95 -16.92 -25.74 -1.52
N ASN A 96 -17.63 -26.24 -2.53
CA ASN A 96 -17.84 -27.68 -2.76
C ASN A 96 -18.00 -27.99 -4.26
N SER A 97 -16.94 -28.43 -4.94
CA SER A 97 -17.04 -29.24 -6.17
C SER A 97 -16.52 -30.66 -5.94
N ASN A 98 -16.89 -31.24 -4.79
CA ASN A 98 -16.80 -32.68 -4.52
C ASN A 98 -18.14 -33.41 -4.82
N LEU A 99 -18.97 -32.87 -5.72
CA LEU A 99 -20.16 -33.55 -6.22
C LEU A 99 -20.18 -33.54 -7.75
N SER A 100 -19.17 -34.16 -8.33
CA SER A 100 -19.35 -34.89 -9.59
C SER A 100 -18.65 -36.23 -9.41
N GLN A 101 -19.41 -37.17 -8.85
CA GLN A 101 -19.28 -38.56 -9.23
C GLN A 101 -19.30 -38.61 -10.76
N ASN A 102 -18.16 -38.92 -11.36
CA ASN A 102 -18.16 -39.69 -12.58
C ASN A 102 -16.98 -40.64 -12.45
N GLU A 103 -17.35 -41.90 -12.27
CA GLU A 103 -16.50 -43.06 -12.43
C GLU A 103 -15.91 -43.00 -13.84
N ASP A 104 -14.61 -42.77 -13.94
CA ASP A 104 -13.86 -43.48 -14.97
C ASP A 104 -12.38 -43.60 -14.57
N HIS A 105 -11.83 -44.75 -14.89
CA HIS A 105 -10.62 -45.32 -14.32
C HIS A 105 -9.35 -44.53 -14.68
N SER A 106 -8.50 -44.21 -13.69
CA SER A 106 -7.04 -44.27 -13.89
C SER A 106 -6.28 -44.56 -12.60
N TYR A 107 -5.57 -45.69 -12.61
CA TYR A 107 -4.59 -46.07 -11.60
C TYR A 107 -3.46 -45.04 -11.57
N GLY A 108 -3.42 -44.26 -10.49
CA GLY A 108 -2.39 -43.26 -10.26
C GLY A 108 -2.62 -42.54 -8.94
N SER A 109 -2.83 -43.29 -7.85
CA SER A 109 -2.94 -42.76 -6.50
C SER A 109 -1.60 -42.15 -6.05
N ARG A 110 -1.23 -41.00 -6.63
CA ARG A 110 -0.41 -40.02 -5.91
C ARG A 110 -1.26 -39.65 -4.71
N LYS A 111 -0.87 -40.14 -3.54
CA LYS A 111 -1.45 -39.75 -2.25
C LYS A 111 -1.57 -38.23 -2.28
N ARG A 112 -2.77 -37.70 -2.56
CA ARG A 112 -3.02 -36.27 -2.42
C ARG A 112 -2.74 -36.03 -0.95
N LYS A 113 -1.64 -35.34 -0.63
CA LYS A 113 -1.36 -34.92 0.73
C LYS A 113 -2.67 -34.32 1.23
N ARG A 114 -3.21 -34.80 2.34
CA ARG A 114 -4.44 -34.26 2.92
C ARG A 114 -4.16 -32.79 3.19
N MET A 115 -4.58 -31.93 2.29
CA MET A 115 -4.42 -30.50 2.45
C MET A 115 -5.49 -30.10 3.44
N ILE A 116 -5.09 -29.58 4.60
CA ILE A 116 -6.01 -29.20 5.68
C ILE A 116 -6.98 -28.12 5.19
N GLN A 117 -6.57 -27.30 4.21
CA GLN A 117 -7.42 -26.33 3.52
C GLN A 117 -7.10 -26.25 2.02
N ASN A 118 -8.09 -25.90 1.20
CA ASN A 118 -7.97 -25.83 -0.25
C ASN A 118 -7.12 -24.64 -0.75
N THR A 119 -6.85 -23.64 0.10
CA THR A 119 -6.10 -22.43 -0.27
C THR A 119 -5.13 -22.03 0.83
N LYS A 120 -4.14 -21.20 0.47
CA LYS A 120 -3.21 -20.53 1.40
C LYS A 120 -3.79 -19.28 2.08
N LYS A 121 -5.01 -18.86 1.73
CA LYS A 121 -5.60 -17.63 2.24
C LYS A 121 -6.20 -17.90 3.61
N MET A 122 -5.73 -17.17 4.62
CA MET A 122 -6.05 -17.35 6.04
C MET A 122 -6.76 -16.12 6.64
N ASP A 123 -7.17 -15.15 5.82
CA ASP A 123 -7.80 -13.90 6.27
C ASP A 123 -6.87 -13.07 7.19
N CYS A 124 -5.59 -13.01 6.83
CA CYS A 124 -4.62 -12.14 7.51
C CYS A 124 -4.89 -10.66 7.23
N PRO A 125 -4.97 -9.79 8.26
CA PRO A 125 -5.21 -8.36 8.09
C PRO A 125 -3.95 -7.55 7.78
N ALA A 126 -2.78 -8.16 7.63
CA ALA A 126 -1.52 -7.44 7.39
C ALA A 126 -1.45 -6.81 5.98
N PHE A 127 -1.14 -5.52 5.93
CA PHE A 127 -0.91 -4.76 4.69
C PHE A 127 0.33 -3.89 4.80
N ILE A 128 1.15 -3.87 3.75
CA ILE A 128 2.11 -2.79 3.51
C ILE A 128 1.38 -1.69 2.78
N LYS A 129 1.41 -0.47 3.32
CA LYS A 129 0.76 0.70 2.71
C LYS A 129 1.83 1.64 2.17
N VAL A 130 1.72 2.00 0.90
CA VAL A 130 2.58 2.96 0.23
C VAL A 130 1.77 4.19 -0.12
N LYS A 131 2.19 5.37 0.32
CA LYS A 131 1.56 6.66 -0.03
C LYS A 131 2.50 7.45 -0.93
N VAL A 132 1.99 7.85 -2.10
CA VAL A 132 2.73 8.64 -3.07
C VAL A 132 2.43 10.12 -2.81
N VAL A 133 3.48 10.86 -2.49
CA VAL A 133 3.41 12.24 -2.01
C VAL A 133 4.27 13.13 -2.89
N VAL A 134 3.78 14.33 -3.19
CA VAL A 134 4.58 15.39 -3.81
C VAL A 134 4.67 16.54 -2.83
N LYS A 135 5.90 16.89 -2.44
CA LYS A 135 6.23 18.01 -1.56
C LYS A 135 6.58 19.24 -2.37
N PHE A 136 6.42 20.42 -1.75
CA PHE A 136 6.78 21.71 -2.33
C PHE A 136 7.85 22.41 -1.48
N PRO A 137 9.15 22.09 -1.65
CA PRO A 137 10.23 22.59 -0.81
C PRO A 137 10.36 24.12 -0.77
N GLN A 138 10.08 24.80 -1.87
CA GLN A 138 10.08 26.28 -1.96
C GLN A 138 9.09 26.99 -1.01
N PHE A 139 8.14 26.26 -0.43
CA PHE A 139 7.18 26.76 0.56
C PHE A 139 7.47 26.22 1.96
N LYS A 140 8.70 25.76 2.20
CA LYS A 140 9.12 25.31 3.53
C LYS A 140 9.06 26.47 4.52
N VAL A 141 8.58 26.18 5.72
CA VAL A 141 8.57 27.12 6.85
C VAL A 141 9.30 26.55 8.05
N GLU A 142 9.89 27.44 8.82
CA GLU A 142 10.54 27.11 10.08
C GLU A 142 9.53 27.26 11.23
N GLY A 143 9.49 26.26 12.12
CA GLY A 143 8.58 26.25 13.26
C GLY A 143 7.10 26.01 12.92
N MET A 144 6.21 26.38 13.84
CA MET A 144 4.77 26.27 13.66
C MET A 144 4.21 27.50 12.96
N VAL A 145 3.50 27.29 11.86
CA VAL A 145 2.74 28.34 11.16
C VAL A 145 1.29 28.35 11.58
N SER A 146 0.73 29.55 11.65
CA SER A 146 -0.70 29.77 11.88
C SER A 146 -1.56 29.26 10.72
N GLU A 147 -2.83 28.98 11.00
CA GLU A 147 -3.80 28.57 9.97
C GLU A 147 -3.98 29.62 8.87
N TRP A 148 -3.87 30.91 9.21
CA TRP A 148 -3.95 31.98 8.22
C TRP A 148 -2.77 31.93 7.23
N GLN A 149 -1.53 31.79 7.73
CA GLN A 149 -0.34 31.64 6.89
C GLN A 149 -0.43 30.39 6.01
N ARG A 150 -0.92 29.27 6.55
CA ARG A 150 -1.17 28.04 5.77
C ARG A 150 -2.13 28.30 4.61
N ARG A 151 -3.24 29.01 4.83
CA ARG A 151 -4.21 29.34 3.79
C ARG A 151 -3.61 30.21 2.69
N GLU A 152 -2.80 31.20 3.04
CA GLU A 152 -2.12 32.03 2.04
C GLU A 152 -1.13 31.23 1.19
N MET A 153 -0.34 30.36 1.82
CA MET A 153 0.59 29.50 1.10
C MET A 153 -0.13 28.52 0.16
N VAL A 154 -1.26 27.96 0.59
CA VAL A 154 -2.08 27.10 -0.27
C VAL A 154 -2.53 27.83 -1.53
N LYS A 155 -2.96 29.10 -1.43
CA LYS A 155 -3.31 29.92 -2.60
C LYS A 155 -2.10 30.12 -3.51
N LYS A 156 -0.94 30.46 -2.93
CA LYS A 156 0.30 30.66 -3.70
C LYS A 156 0.76 29.39 -4.43
N ILE A 157 0.59 28.22 -3.81
CA ILE A 157 0.93 26.94 -4.44
C ILE A 157 0.00 26.67 -5.62
N LYS A 158 -1.33 26.83 -5.45
CA LYS A 158 -2.29 26.51 -6.51
C LYS A 158 -2.18 27.44 -7.74
N HIS A 159 -1.86 28.71 -7.54
CA HIS A 159 -1.81 29.69 -8.63
C HIS A 159 -0.44 29.85 -9.28
N ARG A 160 0.55 29.02 -8.95
CA ARG A 160 1.92 29.12 -9.49
C ARG A 160 2.17 28.02 -10.52
N GLU A 161 2.59 28.41 -11.71
CA GLU A 161 2.76 27.50 -12.85
C GLU A 161 4.11 26.75 -12.84
N ASN A 162 5.12 27.27 -12.13
CA ASN A 162 6.45 26.66 -12.02
C ASN A 162 6.80 26.39 -10.56
N LEU A 163 6.37 25.23 -10.07
CA LEU A 163 6.62 24.79 -8.70
C LEU A 163 7.78 23.79 -8.67
N GLU A 164 8.76 24.04 -7.82
CA GLU A 164 9.68 22.97 -7.40
C GLU A 164 8.89 21.87 -6.66
N LYS A 165 9.01 20.64 -7.17
CA LYS A 165 8.31 19.45 -6.69
C LYS A 165 9.31 18.39 -6.29
N GLU A 166 9.10 17.79 -5.12
CA GLU A 166 9.87 16.64 -4.67
C GLU A 166 8.94 15.45 -4.44
N GLY A 167 9.14 14.39 -5.20
CA GLY A 167 8.40 13.14 -5.06
C GLY A 167 8.92 12.29 -3.91
N ARG A 168 8.02 11.78 -3.06
CA ARG A 168 8.33 10.82 -1.99
C ARG A 168 7.30 9.69 -1.94
N PHE A 169 7.80 8.48 -1.72
CA PHE A 169 7.00 7.32 -1.38
C PHE A 169 7.13 7.06 0.12
N TYR A 170 6.04 7.21 0.87
CA TYR A 170 5.99 6.82 2.28
C TYR A 170 5.57 5.36 2.38
N ILE A 171 6.43 4.53 2.97
CA ILE A 171 6.21 3.10 3.15
C ILE A 171 5.92 2.83 4.63
N PHE A 172 4.82 2.13 4.86
CA PHE A 172 4.34 1.70 6.15
C PHE A 172 4.25 0.17 6.15
N PHE A 173 5.16 -0.46 6.89
CA PHE A 173 5.15 -1.91 7.07
C PHE A 173 4.17 -2.27 8.18
N PRO A 174 3.51 -3.44 8.08
CA PRO A 174 2.77 -3.96 9.20
C PRO A 174 3.74 -4.32 10.32
N SER A 175 3.27 -4.17 11.56
CA SER A 175 3.95 -4.74 12.72
C SER A 175 3.64 -6.24 12.81
N ASP A 176 4.48 -6.99 13.53
CA ASP A 176 4.37 -8.45 13.60
C ASP A 176 3.04 -8.90 14.25
N ASP A 177 2.47 -8.08 15.14
CA ASP A 177 1.17 -8.29 15.77
C ASP A 177 -0.03 -8.13 14.80
N GLN A 178 0.17 -7.47 13.66
CA GLN A 178 -0.85 -7.34 12.62
C GLN A 178 -0.94 -8.58 11.72
N HIS A 179 0.00 -9.52 11.86
CA HIS A 179 -0.11 -10.83 11.24
C HIS A 179 -0.97 -11.75 12.11
N GLU A 180 -2.21 -11.96 11.67
CA GLU A 180 -3.15 -12.86 12.34
C GLU A 180 -3.44 -14.09 11.47
N ASN A 181 -3.91 -15.17 12.12
CA ASN A 181 -4.39 -16.39 11.47
C ASN A 181 -3.34 -17.21 10.68
N HIS A 182 -2.07 -16.82 10.73
CA HIS A 182 -0.94 -17.63 10.25
C HIS A 182 0.31 -17.39 11.11
N LEU A 183 1.26 -18.33 11.03
CA LEU A 183 2.55 -18.19 11.68
C LEU A 183 3.43 -17.19 10.91
N THR A 184 4.17 -16.37 11.65
CA THR A 184 5.05 -15.31 11.15
C THR A 184 6.34 -15.36 11.98
N GLY A 185 7.51 -15.40 11.33
CA GLY A 185 8.81 -15.46 12.04
C GLY A 185 9.16 -16.84 12.64
N GLU A 186 10.47 -17.11 12.69
CA GLU A 186 11.20 -18.38 12.88
C GLU A 186 10.46 -19.60 13.46
N ALA A 187 10.53 -20.71 12.71
CA ALA A 187 10.38 -22.03 13.30
C ALA A 187 11.46 -22.19 14.37
N THR A 188 11.10 -22.00 15.64
CA THR A 188 11.92 -22.41 16.78
C THR A 188 12.38 -23.84 16.54
N ARG A 189 13.69 -23.99 16.36
CA ARG A 189 14.37 -25.27 16.17
C ARG A 189 14.93 -25.76 17.49
#